data_AF-A0AAF0PGI1-F1
#
_entry.id   AF-A0AAF0PGI1-F1
#
_cell.length_a   1.000
_cell.length_b   1.000
_cell.length_c   1.000
_cell.angle_alpha   90.00
_cell.angle_beta   90.00
_cell.angle_gamma   90.00
#
_symmetry.space_group_name_H-M   'P 1'
#
loop_
_entity.id
_entity.type
_entity.pdbx_description
1 polymer ?
#
loop_
_entity_poly.entity_id
_entity_poly.type
_entity_poly.pdbx_seq_one_letter_code
_entity_poly.pdbx_strand_id
1 'polypeptide(L)'
;MSLQETNTEPRSSSQPITEGIRPIGGIIYGILSFITVFIITTGYFTYRIFDAAETEPDLEEVFPVPEFVGYPFYNAHRVNTPIEFNAGGGFGSQTVADGYFDLFNQLTAVGAPEFNPLVFNAIPAAILFLTGYVIAGRAGSSLSAESSAAAGASVAVGYLPLFVLGTFVLSVEDPEIVAGPELGLGLLFFGALFTVGFGGLGGYVRGNR
;
A
#
# COMPACT_ATOMS: atom_id res chain seq x y z
N MET A 1 29.43 -57.18 -34.27
CA MET A 1 28.10 -56.58 -34.03
C MET A 1 27.96 -56.44 -32.53
N SER A 2 28.24 -55.25 -31.99
CA SER A 2 28.25 -54.97 -30.54
C SER A 2 27.13 -53.97 -30.27
N LEU A 3 26.19 -54.33 -29.38
CA LEU A 3 25.08 -53.49 -28.97
C LEU A 3 25.57 -52.58 -27.84
N GLN A 4 25.56 -51.26 -28.06
CA GLN A 4 25.75 -50.27 -27.01
C GLN A 4 24.42 -50.06 -26.27
N GLU A 5 24.37 -50.51 -25.01
CA GLU A 5 23.31 -50.14 -24.08
C GLU A 5 23.40 -48.63 -23.79
N THR A 6 22.37 -47.90 -24.19
CA THR A 6 22.22 -46.48 -23.87
C THR A 6 21.55 -46.38 -22.51
N ASN A 7 22.36 -46.18 -21.47
CA ASN A 7 21.88 -45.77 -20.15
C ASN A 7 21.22 -44.39 -20.26
N THR A 8 19.90 -44.36 -20.28
CA THR A 8 19.10 -43.15 -20.07
C THR A 8 18.93 -42.93 -18.58
N GLU A 9 19.78 -42.11 -17.97
CA GLU A 9 19.51 -41.56 -16.64
C GLU A 9 18.31 -40.59 -16.72
N PRO A 10 17.35 -40.67 -15.78
CA PRO A 10 16.27 -39.72 -15.68
C PRO A 10 16.81 -38.37 -15.20
N ARG A 11 16.69 -37.33 -16.03
CA ARG A 11 16.99 -35.94 -15.64
C ARG A 11 16.03 -35.49 -14.55
N SER A 12 16.49 -35.47 -13.31
CA SER A 12 15.83 -34.80 -12.19
C SER A 12 15.84 -33.29 -12.42
N SER A 13 14.73 -32.73 -12.91
CA SER A 13 14.51 -31.29 -13.06
C SER A 13 14.17 -30.65 -11.72
N SER A 14 15.17 -30.50 -10.85
CA SER A 14 15.09 -29.70 -9.64
C SER A 14 15.94 -28.45 -9.80
N GLN A 15 15.61 -27.62 -10.80
CA GLN A 15 16.18 -26.28 -10.86
C GLN A 15 15.54 -25.41 -9.77
N PRO A 16 16.33 -24.72 -8.93
CA PRO A 16 15.80 -23.89 -7.86
C PRO A 16 14.93 -22.76 -8.44
N ILE A 17 13.77 -22.53 -7.83
CA ILE A 17 12.78 -21.48 -8.18
C ILE A 17 13.39 -20.06 -8.16
N THR A 18 14.61 -19.93 -7.64
CA THR A 18 15.35 -18.67 -7.49
C THR A 18 16.12 -18.21 -8.74
N GLU A 19 16.29 -19.04 -9.78
CA GLU A 19 17.15 -18.66 -10.94
C GLU A 19 16.61 -17.48 -11.79
N GLY A 20 15.34 -17.10 -11.65
CA GLY A 20 14.74 -15.97 -12.38
C GLY A 20 14.45 -14.71 -11.55
N ILE A 21 14.46 -14.80 -10.22
CA ILE A 21 14.03 -13.71 -9.34
C ILE A 21 15.25 -12.93 -8.88
N ARG A 22 15.52 -11.78 -9.49
CA ARG A 22 16.52 -10.84 -8.98
C ARG A 22 15.90 -10.03 -7.83
N PRO A 23 16.26 -10.28 -6.55
CA PRO A 23 15.61 -9.62 -5.40
C PRO A 23 15.77 -8.09 -5.43
N ILE A 24 16.85 -7.64 -6.06
CA ILE A 24 17.19 -6.22 -6.26
C ILE A 24 16.09 -5.48 -7.03
N GLY A 25 15.40 -6.14 -7.96
CA GLY A 25 14.26 -5.55 -8.67
C GLY A 25 13.10 -5.24 -7.74
N GLY A 26 12.66 -6.23 -6.95
CA GLY A 26 11.55 -6.08 -6.01
C GLY A 26 11.76 -4.98 -4.98
N ILE A 27 12.99 -4.81 -4.48
CA ILE A 27 13.34 -3.74 -3.53
C ILE A 27 13.17 -2.36 -4.17
N ILE A 28 13.85 -2.10 -5.30
CA ILE A 28 13.84 -0.77 -5.94
C ILE A 28 12.41 -0.40 -6.37
N TYR A 29 11.74 -1.30 -7.08
CA TYR A 29 10.36 -1.05 -7.54
C TYR A 29 9.36 -1.00 -6.38
N GLY A 30 9.61 -1.72 -5.28
CA GLY A 30 8.84 -1.63 -4.04
C GLY A 30 8.94 -0.26 -3.40
N ILE A 31 10.15 0.27 -3.24
CA ILE A 31 10.39 1.61 -2.69
C ILE A 31 9.76 2.68 -3.58
N LEU A 32 9.98 2.62 -4.89
CA LEU A 32 9.41 3.57 -5.84
C LEU A 32 7.87 3.53 -5.82
N SER A 33 7.29 2.33 -5.69
CA SER A 33 5.84 2.18 -5.57
C SER A 33 5.32 2.76 -4.26
N PHE A 34 6.00 2.52 -3.14
CA PHE A 34 5.64 3.13 -1.86
C PHE A 34 5.56 4.65 -1.97
N ILE A 35 6.63 5.27 -2.50
CA ILE A 35 6.69 6.72 -2.70
C ILE A 35 5.57 7.19 -3.64
N THR A 36 5.36 6.50 -4.76
CA THR A 36 4.35 6.86 -5.77
C THR A 36 2.93 6.78 -5.20
N VAL A 37 2.60 5.69 -4.51
CA VAL A 37 1.28 5.51 -3.88
C VAL A 37 1.08 6.55 -2.78
N PHE A 38 2.09 6.81 -1.95
CA PHE A 38 2.04 7.83 -0.91
C PHE A 38 1.73 9.21 -1.50
N ILE A 39 2.53 9.65 -2.47
CA ILE A 39 2.37 10.96 -3.11
C ILE A 39 1.02 11.09 -3.80
N ILE A 40 0.61 10.10 -4.60
CA ILE A 40 -0.64 10.19 -5.37
C ILE A 40 -1.85 10.16 -4.43
N THR A 41 -1.85 9.28 -3.42
CA THR A 41 -2.99 9.16 -2.51
C THR A 41 -3.15 10.40 -1.66
N THR A 42 -2.06 10.84 -1.01
CA THR A 42 -2.06 12.05 -0.19
C THR A 42 -2.33 13.28 -1.04
N GLY A 43 -1.67 13.43 -2.19
CA GLY A 43 -1.85 14.58 -3.08
C GLY A 43 -3.29 14.67 -3.62
N TYR A 44 -3.88 13.55 -4.02
CA TYR A 44 -5.28 13.52 -4.46
C TYR A 44 -6.26 13.84 -3.33
N PHE A 45 -6.00 13.31 -2.12
CA PHE A 45 -6.78 13.66 -0.93
C PHE A 45 -6.71 15.17 -0.64
N THR A 46 -5.50 15.72 -0.57
CA THR A 46 -5.25 17.14 -0.32
C THR A 46 -5.88 18.02 -1.38
N TYR A 47 -5.79 17.64 -2.67
CA TYR A 47 -6.47 18.33 -3.76
C TYR A 47 -7.98 18.40 -3.53
N ARG A 48 -8.62 17.27 -3.16
CA ARG A 48 -10.06 17.21 -2.88
C ARG A 48 -10.48 18.10 -1.72
N ILE A 49 -9.61 18.23 -0.70
CA ILE A 49 -9.83 19.13 0.44
C ILE A 49 -9.74 20.60 0.01
N PHE A 50 -8.69 20.98 -0.70
CA PHE A 50 -8.53 22.38 -1.15
C PHE A 50 -9.64 22.80 -2.11
N ASP A 51 -10.04 21.92 -3.03
CA ASP A 51 -11.16 22.15 -3.95
C ASP A 51 -12.47 22.44 -3.19
N ALA A 52 -12.71 21.75 -2.07
CA ALA A 52 -13.87 22.01 -1.21
C ALA A 52 -13.72 23.30 -0.38
N ALA A 53 -12.53 23.56 0.17
CA ALA A 53 -12.28 24.75 1.00
C ALA A 53 -12.37 26.06 0.20
N GLU A 54 -12.01 26.07 -1.08
CA GLU A 54 -12.22 27.24 -1.95
C GLU A 54 -13.70 27.62 -2.10
N THR A 55 -14.61 26.64 -1.94
CA THR A 55 -16.06 26.85 -2.04
C THR A 55 -16.74 27.11 -0.69
N GLU A 56 -16.11 26.71 0.42
CA GLU A 56 -16.66 26.78 1.78
C GLU A 56 -15.64 27.45 2.72
N PRO A 57 -15.73 28.77 2.96
CA PRO A 57 -14.72 29.54 3.70
C PRO A 57 -14.47 29.03 5.13
N ASP A 58 -15.49 28.45 5.76
CA ASP A 58 -15.41 27.90 7.11
C ASP A 58 -14.49 26.66 7.20
N LEU A 59 -14.13 26.05 6.07
CA LEU A 59 -13.23 24.89 6.01
C LEU A 59 -11.75 25.27 5.88
N GLU A 60 -11.43 26.49 5.44
CA GLU A 60 -10.05 26.96 5.29
C GLU A 60 -9.34 27.09 6.65
N GLU A 61 -10.08 27.45 7.70
CA GLU A 61 -9.58 27.51 9.08
C GLU A 61 -9.40 26.10 9.71
N VAL A 62 -9.97 25.08 9.07
CA VAL A 62 -10.07 23.70 9.59
C VAL A 62 -9.09 22.72 8.90
N PHE A 63 -8.58 23.02 7.68
CA PHE A 63 -7.83 22.03 6.88
C PHE A 63 -6.57 22.55 6.14
N PRO A 64 -5.57 21.67 5.82
CA PRO A 64 -5.16 20.41 6.44
C PRO A 64 -3.95 20.58 7.37
N VAL A 65 -3.99 19.84 8.49
CA VAL A 65 -2.97 19.79 9.54
C VAL A 65 -1.79 18.93 9.04
N PRO A 66 -0.58 19.49 8.86
CA PRO A 66 0.60 18.78 8.32
C PRO A 66 0.91 17.44 9.02
N GLU A 67 0.54 17.32 10.28
CA GLU A 67 0.73 16.17 11.16
C GLU A 67 -0.03 14.92 10.67
N PHE A 68 -1.10 15.07 9.87
CA PHE A 68 -1.92 13.96 9.37
C PHE A 68 -1.71 13.62 7.88
N VAL A 69 -0.70 14.19 7.24
CA VAL A 69 -0.44 14.09 5.79
C VAL A 69 -0.36 12.64 5.26
N GLY A 70 0.03 11.69 6.11
CA GLY A 70 0.15 10.28 5.75
C GLY A 70 -1.10 9.42 5.97
N TYR A 71 -2.15 9.95 6.60
CA TYR A 71 -3.30 9.13 6.99
C TYR A 71 -4.17 8.69 5.82
N PRO A 72 -4.42 9.53 4.79
CA PRO A 72 -5.11 9.10 3.57
C PRO A 72 -4.45 7.88 2.92
N PHE A 73 -3.11 7.81 2.96
CA PHE A 73 -2.35 6.68 2.43
C PHE A 73 -2.64 5.36 3.17
N TYR A 74 -2.72 5.37 4.51
CA TYR A 74 -3.07 4.18 5.28
C TYR A 74 -4.54 3.79 5.13
N ASN A 75 -5.46 4.76 5.16
CA ASN A 75 -6.87 4.47 4.96
C ASN A 75 -7.15 3.93 3.54
N ALA A 76 -6.38 4.37 2.53
CA ALA A 76 -6.40 3.78 1.19
C ALA A 76 -5.94 2.31 1.16
N HIS A 77 -5.19 1.85 2.16
CA HIS A 77 -4.88 0.43 2.38
C HIS A 77 -5.85 -0.26 3.35
N ARG A 78 -6.94 0.41 3.78
CA ARG A 78 -7.86 -0.08 4.82
C ARG A 78 -7.20 -0.29 6.18
N VAL A 79 -6.17 0.50 6.45
CA VAL A 79 -5.56 0.58 7.77
C VAL A 79 -6.17 1.77 8.48
N ASN A 80 -6.74 1.51 9.65
CA ASN A 80 -7.33 2.53 10.49
C ASN A 80 -6.26 3.50 11.00
N THR A 81 -6.68 4.74 11.19
CA THR A 81 -5.84 5.81 11.72
C THR A 81 -6.65 6.51 12.82
N PRO A 82 -6.89 5.82 13.96
CA PRO A 82 -7.72 6.37 15.01
C PRO A 82 -7.19 7.71 15.48
N ILE A 83 -8.11 8.63 15.78
CA ILE A 83 -7.80 9.94 16.34
C ILE A 83 -8.48 10.03 17.70
N GLU A 84 -7.66 10.15 18.73
CA GLU A 84 -8.07 10.18 20.13
C GLU A 84 -7.73 11.53 20.76
N PHE A 85 -8.70 12.11 21.47
CA PHE A 85 -8.50 13.32 22.25
C PHE A 85 -8.48 12.98 23.74
N ASN A 86 -7.43 13.44 24.40
CA ASN A 86 -7.27 13.33 25.85
C ASN A 86 -7.92 14.53 26.51
N ALA A 87 -9.05 14.33 27.18
CA ALA A 87 -9.64 15.38 27.99
C ALA A 87 -8.79 15.61 29.25
N GLY A 88 -8.16 16.78 29.34
CA GLY A 88 -7.46 17.21 30.55
C GLY A 88 -8.38 17.12 31.77
N GLY A 89 -7.93 16.45 32.84
CA GLY A 89 -8.68 16.35 34.10
C GLY A 89 -9.21 14.96 34.49
N GLY A 90 -8.79 13.89 33.83
CA GLY A 90 -9.03 12.51 34.31
C GLY A 90 -10.30 11.83 33.77
N PHE A 91 -10.92 12.38 32.72
CA PHE A 91 -12.11 11.80 32.08
C PHE A 91 -11.81 10.73 31.01
N GLY A 92 -10.53 10.36 30.81
CA GLY A 92 -10.11 9.33 29.86
C GLY A 92 -9.96 9.84 28.42
N SER A 93 -9.38 9.00 27.57
CA SER A 93 -9.27 9.23 26.12
C SER A 93 -10.62 8.97 25.43
N GLN A 94 -10.99 9.81 24.46
CA GLN A 94 -12.15 9.59 23.59
C GLN A 94 -11.71 9.51 22.13
N THR A 95 -12.03 8.40 21.47
CA THR A 95 -11.85 8.23 20.02
C THR A 95 -12.95 9.02 19.28
N VAL A 96 -12.53 9.94 18.41
CA VAL A 96 -13.44 10.81 17.64
C VAL A 96 -13.68 10.26 16.22
N ALA A 97 -12.72 9.52 15.67
CA ALA A 97 -12.88 8.80 14.41
C ALA A 97 -11.95 7.58 14.35
N ASP A 98 -12.41 6.51 13.71
CA ASP A 98 -11.61 5.28 13.49
C ASP A 98 -10.59 5.44 12.34
N GLY A 99 -10.81 6.43 11.47
CA GLY A 99 -9.92 6.76 10.37
C GLY A 99 -10.13 8.17 9.86
N TYR A 100 -9.16 8.68 9.12
CA TYR A 100 -9.19 10.03 8.56
C TYR A 100 -10.33 10.20 7.55
N PHE A 101 -10.58 9.21 6.69
CA PHE A 101 -11.75 9.28 5.80
C PHE A 101 -13.08 9.34 6.56
N ASP A 102 -13.18 8.64 7.70
CA ASP A 102 -14.38 8.68 8.54
C ASP A 102 -14.56 10.05 9.18
N LEU A 103 -13.50 10.63 9.74
CA LEU A 103 -13.51 12.00 10.28
C LEU A 103 -14.08 12.99 9.26
N PHE A 104 -13.59 12.97 8.02
CA PHE A 104 -14.08 13.90 6.99
C PHE A 104 -15.50 13.58 6.53
N ASN A 105 -15.88 12.31 6.46
CA ASN A 105 -17.25 11.94 6.11
C ASN A 105 -18.26 12.41 7.17
N GLN A 106 -17.87 12.47 8.45
CA GLN A 106 -18.68 13.07 9.51
C GLN A 106 -18.83 14.59 9.35
N LEU A 107 -17.84 15.27 8.77
CA LEU A 107 -17.83 16.71 8.52
C LEU A 107 -18.57 17.12 7.23
N THR A 108 -19.14 16.17 6.48
CA THR A 108 -19.92 16.47 5.25
C THR A 108 -21.11 17.39 5.52
N ALA A 109 -21.69 17.34 6.72
CA ALA A 109 -22.78 18.22 7.13
C ALA A 109 -22.40 19.72 7.20
N VAL A 110 -21.10 20.01 7.30
CA VAL A 110 -20.55 21.37 7.33
C VAL A 110 -19.72 21.68 6.08
N GLY A 111 -19.95 20.95 4.98
CA GLY A 111 -19.37 21.24 3.66
C GLY A 111 -18.12 20.44 3.30
N ALA A 112 -17.60 19.58 4.18
CA ALA A 112 -16.42 18.77 3.86
C ALA A 112 -16.71 17.78 2.70
N PRO A 113 -15.72 17.47 1.86
CA PRO A 113 -15.94 16.56 0.74
C PRO A 113 -16.13 15.12 1.24
N GLU A 114 -17.06 14.40 0.61
CA GLU A 114 -17.23 12.97 0.86
C GLU A 114 -16.06 12.17 0.24
N PHE A 115 -15.53 11.24 1.02
CA PHE A 115 -14.46 10.33 0.64
C PHE A 115 -14.99 8.91 0.49
N ASN A 116 -15.13 8.47 -0.76
CA ASN A 116 -15.47 7.09 -1.07
C ASN A 116 -14.24 6.17 -0.92
N PRO A 117 -14.23 5.23 0.05
CA PRO A 117 -13.07 4.38 0.28
C PRO A 117 -12.66 3.53 -0.93
N LEU A 118 -13.61 3.15 -1.80
CA LEU A 118 -13.32 2.34 -2.99
C LEU A 118 -12.42 3.08 -3.99
N VAL A 119 -12.64 4.38 -4.18
CA VAL A 119 -11.82 5.22 -5.09
C VAL A 119 -10.38 5.28 -4.57
N PHE A 120 -10.23 5.50 -3.27
CA PHE A 120 -8.91 5.56 -2.64
C PHE A 120 -8.24 4.19 -2.57
N ASN A 121 -8.97 3.09 -2.38
CA ASN A 121 -8.42 1.73 -2.44
C ASN A 121 -7.95 1.37 -3.87
N ALA A 122 -8.57 1.92 -4.91
CA ALA A 122 -8.17 1.65 -6.29
C ALA A 122 -6.78 2.22 -6.64
N ILE A 123 -6.37 3.33 -6.01
CA ILE A 123 -5.06 3.97 -6.25
C ILE A 123 -3.88 3.03 -5.95
N PRO A 124 -3.70 2.53 -4.70
CA PRO A 124 -2.63 1.58 -4.39
C PRO A 124 -2.76 0.29 -5.20
N ALA A 125 -3.99 -0.22 -5.38
CA ALA A 125 -4.22 -1.43 -6.16
C ALA A 125 -3.73 -1.30 -7.61
N ALA A 126 -4.08 -0.21 -8.29
CA ALA A 126 -3.69 0.04 -9.66
C ALA A 126 -2.17 0.25 -9.81
N ILE A 127 -1.56 1.05 -8.92
CA ILE A 127 -0.12 1.31 -8.97
C ILE A 127 0.66 0.02 -8.69
N LEU A 128 0.30 -0.75 -7.67
CA LEU A 128 0.97 -2.00 -7.34
C LEU A 128 0.79 -3.05 -8.44
N PHE A 129 -0.39 -3.13 -9.04
CA PHE A 129 -0.63 -3.96 -10.23
C PHE A 129 0.31 -3.57 -11.38
N LEU A 130 0.39 -2.27 -11.72
CA LEU A 130 1.27 -1.80 -12.79
C LEU A 130 2.74 -2.06 -12.49
N THR A 131 3.17 -1.85 -11.24
CA THR A 131 4.53 -2.17 -10.82
C THR A 131 4.82 -3.65 -10.98
N GLY A 132 3.92 -4.53 -10.51
CA GLY A 132 4.09 -5.97 -10.65
C GLY A 132 4.19 -6.42 -12.11
N TYR A 133 3.35 -5.82 -12.96
CA TYR A 133 3.39 -6.01 -14.41
C TYR A 133 4.75 -5.60 -15.01
N VAL A 134 5.27 -4.44 -14.60
CA VAL A 134 6.58 -3.94 -15.05
C VAL A 134 7.71 -4.85 -14.57
N ILE A 135 7.74 -5.25 -13.30
CA ILE A 135 8.78 -6.14 -12.76
C ILE A 135 8.84 -7.44 -13.55
N ALA A 136 7.69 -8.09 -13.76
CA ALA A 136 7.62 -9.34 -14.52
C ALA A 136 8.07 -9.16 -15.98
N GLY A 137 7.77 -8.02 -16.60
CA GLY A 137 8.15 -7.71 -17.97
C GLY A 137 9.65 -7.44 -18.18
N ARG A 138 10.41 -7.22 -17.11
CA ARG A 138 11.87 -7.01 -17.18
C ARG A 138 12.68 -8.29 -17.07
N ALA A 139 12.05 -9.43 -16.81
CA ALA A 139 12.71 -10.71 -16.94
C ALA A 139 13.11 -10.91 -18.41
N GLY A 140 14.40 -11.11 -18.68
CA GLY A 140 14.93 -11.22 -20.04
C GLY A 140 14.51 -12.47 -20.81
N SER A 141 13.85 -13.42 -20.13
CA SER A 141 13.26 -14.64 -20.68
C SER A 141 11.77 -14.70 -20.37
N SER A 142 11.01 -15.41 -21.22
CA SER A 142 9.60 -15.71 -20.97
C SER A 142 9.51 -16.54 -19.68
N LEU A 143 9.00 -15.92 -18.63
CA LEU A 143 8.69 -16.60 -17.37
C LEU A 143 7.35 -17.34 -17.51
N SER A 144 7.16 -18.40 -16.72
CA SER A 144 5.82 -18.98 -16.53
C SER A 144 4.92 -17.97 -15.81
N ALA A 145 3.59 -18.11 -15.94
CA ALA A 145 2.63 -17.24 -15.26
C ALA A 145 2.83 -17.23 -13.73
N GLU A 146 3.19 -18.37 -13.14
CA GLU A 146 3.51 -18.51 -11.71
C GLU A 146 4.78 -17.75 -11.33
N SER A 147 5.86 -17.90 -12.11
CA SER A 147 7.12 -17.18 -11.88
C SER A 147 6.96 -15.67 -12.09
N SER A 148 6.13 -15.24 -13.04
CA SER A 148 5.80 -13.83 -13.24
C SER A 148 4.96 -13.27 -12.09
N ALA A 149 4.01 -14.04 -11.54
CA ALA A 149 3.26 -13.65 -10.35
C ALA A 149 4.19 -13.47 -9.15
N ALA A 150 5.10 -14.42 -8.92
CA ALA A 150 6.10 -14.31 -7.86
C ALA A 150 7.04 -13.10 -8.05
N ALA A 151 7.45 -12.82 -9.28
CA ALA A 151 8.23 -11.63 -9.60
C ALA A 151 7.44 -10.34 -9.29
N GLY A 152 6.16 -10.27 -9.66
CA GLY A 152 5.31 -9.12 -9.33
C GLY A 152 5.11 -8.93 -7.83
N ALA A 153 4.85 -10.02 -7.10
CA ALA A 153 4.71 -10.01 -5.64
C ALA A 153 5.98 -9.57 -4.91
N SER A 154 7.16 -9.67 -5.54
CA SER A 154 8.43 -9.22 -4.95
C SER A 154 8.47 -7.72 -4.65
N VAL A 155 7.54 -6.92 -5.19
CA VAL A 155 7.34 -5.51 -4.80
C VAL A 155 7.16 -5.35 -3.29
N ALA A 156 6.58 -6.35 -2.62
CA ALA A 156 6.38 -6.36 -1.18
C ALA A 156 7.68 -6.22 -0.39
N VAL A 157 8.81 -6.71 -0.94
CA VAL A 157 10.11 -6.69 -0.25
C VAL A 157 10.60 -5.26 -0.01
N GLY A 158 10.39 -4.34 -0.96
CA GLY A 158 10.73 -2.92 -0.78
C GLY A 158 9.61 -2.12 -0.12
N TYR A 159 8.35 -2.50 -0.35
CA TYR A 159 7.19 -1.73 0.08
C TYR A 159 6.82 -1.97 1.55
N LEU A 160 6.71 -3.23 1.98
CA LEU A 160 6.20 -3.56 3.32
C LEU A 160 7.07 -3.02 4.46
N PRO A 161 8.42 -3.09 4.41
CA PRO A 161 9.23 -2.52 5.47
C PRO A 161 8.99 -1.01 5.63
N LEU A 162 8.86 -0.27 4.53
CA LEU A 162 8.55 1.16 4.57
C LEU A 162 7.13 1.43 5.05
N PHE A 163 6.17 0.59 4.65
CA PHE A 163 4.78 0.65 5.12
C PHE A 163 4.66 0.45 6.63
N VAL A 164 5.46 -0.45 7.21
CA VAL A 164 5.51 -0.65 8.66
C VAL A 164 6.29 0.48 9.33
N LEU A 165 7.44 0.89 8.80
CA LEU A 165 8.23 1.99 9.38
C LEU A 165 7.46 3.31 9.39
N GLY A 166 6.65 3.56 8.37
CA GLY A 166 5.86 4.77 8.26
C GLY A 166 4.83 4.92 9.37
N THR A 167 4.38 3.84 10.03
CA THR A 167 3.43 3.97 11.15
C THR A 167 4.05 4.73 12.30
N PHE A 168 5.34 4.47 12.59
CA PHE A 168 6.06 5.16 13.66
C PHE A 168 6.39 6.60 13.30
N VAL A 169 6.65 6.89 12.02
CA VAL A 169 6.96 8.25 11.55
C VAL A 169 5.72 9.15 11.55
N LEU A 170 4.53 8.56 11.39
CA LEU A 170 3.27 9.26 11.24
C LEU A 170 2.36 9.13 12.47
N SER A 171 2.87 8.56 13.57
CA SER A 171 2.19 8.62 14.85
C SER A 171 2.43 9.96 15.52
N VAL A 172 1.37 10.50 16.12
CA VAL A 172 1.33 11.70 16.96
C VAL A 172 1.03 11.25 18.38
N GLU A 173 1.91 11.58 19.31
CA GLU A 173 1.76 11.29 20.74
C GLU A 173 1.92 12.59 21.52
N ASP A 174 0.82 13.33 21.68
CA ASP A 174 0.76 14.57 22.45
C ASP A 174 -0.16 14.42 23.68
N PRO A 175 0.03 15.24 24.74
CA PRO A 175 -0.81 15.18 25.93
C PRO A 175 -2.30 15.37 25.67
N GLU A 176 -2.66 16.06 24.58
CA GLU A 176 -4.04 16.39 24.20
C GLU A 176 -4.57 15.48 23.09
N ILE A 177 -3.69 14.92 22.25
CA ILE A 177 -4.05 14.14 21.06
C ILE A 177 -3.13 12.94 20.92
N VAL A 178 -3.72 11.76 20.72
CA VAL A 178 -3.00 10.56 20.27
C VAL A 178 -3.62 10.11 18.96
N ALA A 179 -2.81 10.00 17.92
CA ALA A 179 -3.29 9.60 16.62
C ALA A 179 -2.21 8.86 15.85
N GLY A 180 -2.58 7.90 15.02
CA GLY A 180 -1.60 7.22 14.18
C GLY A 180 -2.17 6.00 13.47
N PRO A 181 -1.46 5.47 12.46
CA PRO A 181 -1.85 4.23 11.83
C PRO A 181 -1.83 3.07 12.84
N GLU A 182 -2.90 2.26 12.84
CA GLU A 182 -3.02 1.14 13.76
C GLU A 182 -1.94 0.08 13.47
N LEU A 183 -1.11 -0.20 14.47
CA LEU A 183 -0.15 -1.29 14.44
C LEU A 183 -0.84 -2.61 14.79
N GLY A 184 -0.85 -3.56 13.86
CA GLY A 184 -1.42 -4.86 14.15
C GLY A 184 -1.45 -5.81 12.96
N LEU A 185 -2.18 -6.92 13.14
CA LEU A 185 -2.38 -7.89 12.07
C LEU A 185 -3.12 -7.27 10.87
N GLY A 186 -3.99 -6.29 11.09
CA GLY A 186 -4.67 -5.54 10.02
C GLY A 186 -3.68 -4.84 9.08
N LEU A 187 -2.70 -4.12 9.65
CA LEU A 187 -1.62 -3.46 8.89
C LEU A 187 -0.87 -4.46 8.01
N LEU A 188 -0.40 -5.56 8.59
CA LEU A 188 0.37 -6.56 7.86
C LEU A 188 -0.48 -7.28 6.82
N PHE A 189 -1.71 -7.65 7.18
CA PHE A 189 -2.63 -8.33 6.28
C PHE A 189 -2.97 -7.47 5.07
N PHE A 190 -3.40 -6.22 5.28
CA PHE A 190 -3.75 -5.36 4.17
C PHE A 190 -2.53 -4.90 3.39
N GLY A 191 -1.42 -4.54 4.06
CA GLY A 191 -0.17 -4.25 3.38
C GLY A 191 0.25 -5.40 2.46
N ALA A 192 0.21 -6.65 2.95
CA ALA A 192 0.53 -7.83 2.16
C ALA A 192 -0.52 -8.10 1.07
N LEU A 193 -1.81 -7.98 1.36
CA LEU A 193 -2.89 -8.15 0.39
C LEU A 193 -2.71 -7.20 -0.80
N PHE A 194 -2.39 -5.93 -0.53
CA PHE A 194 -2.17 -4.96 -1.59
C PHE A 194 -0.90 -5.27 -2.38
N THR A 195 0.22 -5.45 -1.69
CA THR A 195 1.53 -5.63 -2.35
C THR A 195 1.68 -6.98 -3.03
N VAL A 196 1.43 -8.08 -2.32
CA VAL A 196 1.50 -9.45 -2.86
C VAL A 196 0.32 -9.72 -3.78
N GLY A 197 -0.90 -9.32 -3.39
CA GLY A 197 -2.10 -9.58 -4.18
C GLY A 197 -2.11 -8.81 -5.51
N PHE A 198 -2.09 -7.48 -5.48
CA PHE A 198 -2.13 -6.69 -6.72
C PHE A 198 -0.80 -6.73 -7.48
N GLY A 199 0.34 -6.66 -6.79
CA GLY A 199 1.65 -6.84 -7.43
C GLY A 199 1.79 -8.22 -8.09
N GLY A 200 1.37 -9.28 -7.41
CA GLY A 200 1.35 -10.63 -7.97
C GLY A 200 0.39 -10.77 -9.15
N LEU A 201 -0.82 -10.20 -9.05
CA LEU A 201 -1.80 -10.20 -10.14
C LEU A 201 -1.28 -9.47 -11.38
N GLY A 202 -0.63 -8.32 -11.22
CA GLY A 202 0.02 -7.59 -12.30
C GLY A 202 1.10 -8.43 -13.00
N GLY A 203 1.94 -9.10 -12.20
CA GLY A 203 2.94 -10.03 -12.70
C GLY A 203 2.32 -11.21 -13.47
N TYR A 204 1.30 -11.85 -12.91
CA TYR A 204 0.58 -12.96 -13.54
C TYR A 204 0.03 -12.58 -14.92
N VAL A 205 -0.65 -11.43 -15.02
CA VAL A 205 -1.20 -10.92 -16.29
C VAL A 205 -0.11 -10.67 -17.32
N ARG A 206 1.11 -10.29 -16.90
CA ARG A 206 2.24 -10.13 -17.81
C ARG A 206 2.76 -11.47 -18.33
N GLY A 207 2.85 -12.50 -17.49
CA GLY A 207 3.37 -13.82 -17.87
C GLY A 207 2.43 -14.66 -18.72
N ASN A 208 1.13 -14.33 -18.74
CA ASN A 208 0.11 -15.02 -19.53
C ASN A 208 -0.15 -14.37 -20.92
N ARG A 209 0.74 -13.47 -21.36
CA ARG A 209 0.68 -12.80 -22.68
C ARG A 209 1.90 -13.19 -23.50
#